data_AF-A0A1X2HA67-F1
#
_entry.id   AF-A0A1X2HA67-F1
#
_cell.length_a   1.000
_cell.length_b   1.000
_cell.length_c   1.000
_cell.angle_alpha   90.00
_cell.angle_beta   90.00
_cell.angle_gamma   90.00
#
_symmetry.space_group_name_H-M   'P 1'
#
loop_
_entity.id
_entity.type
_entity.pdbx_description
1 polymer ?
#
loop_
_entity_poly.entity_id
_entity_poly.type
_entity_poly.pdbx_seq_one_letter_code
_entity_poly.pdbx_strand_id
1 'polypeptide(L)'
;MAINCIGNFCAGAGPKLQPYYTDFYQILLSNLCGVDPDSLQTVSAPRLDFSDSAIRKIASSALRALHFVVSQDKTLVTEPICDIIQIVHSFIFMSVSVQAYNAADLKSPADERTQRRSRLQPQQPPYLHYPWRRPPVPISSDSEQSDTSDAFLGNPRRQRDDAKIRINALLCLMSIAKTNPRTLYPQLSKFIPDTFALFYQNNSNKGQLSPVFKSDNQPMSLFTILCYDPAPTVRMAACNSMTAILENARTYFSVASESANAKSSFTSLSERTASILRDIHTAIMQVMTKEDNDAVLGHIMKVTCALVSSTPYSRLVSGYLSKLYVAVMEQWQRAQPTTKEMILQVICAILDTHNDQDAVQETFTKPVGDVPPLVDLLLICQEHDAFEVRAMAWRALGAFAKARFTVIQ
;
A
#
# COMPACT_ATOMS: atom_id res chain seq x y z
N MET A 1 13.89 -6.08 -23.43
CA MET A 1 14.88 -5.00 -23.56
C MET A 1 14.23 -3.73 -24.10
N ALA A 2 13.61 -3.75 -25.28
CA ALA A 2 12.98 -2.56 -25.89
C ALA A 2 11.98 -1.80 -24.99
N ILE A 3 11.08 -2.49 -24.29
CA ILE A 3 10.09 -1.86 -23.38
C ILE A 3 10.77 -1.06 -22.26
N ASN A 4 11.84 -1.60 -21.68
CA ASN A 4 12.60 -0.89 -20.63
C ASN A 4 13.31 0.34 -21.19
N CYS A 5 13.78 0.28 -22.44
CA CYS A 5 14.38 1.43 -23.11
C CYS A 5 13.35 2.56 -23.28
N ILE A 6 12.11 2.25 -23.69
CA ILE A 6 11.02 3.23 -23.79
C ILE A 6 10.79 3.88 -22.41
N GLY A 7 10.62 3.09 -21.36
CA GLY A 7 10.42 3.61 -20.01
C GLY A 7 11.55 4.54 -19.55
N ASN A 8 12.80 4.11 -19.71
CA ASN A 8 13.97 4.92 -19.34
C ASN A 8 14.12 6.18 -20.20
N PHE A 9 13.70 6.13 -21.47
CA PHE A 9 13.70 7.28 -22.35
C PHE A 9 12.67 8.34 -21.93
N CYS A 10 11.51 7.92 -21.42
CA CYS A 10 10.50 8.82 -20.88
C CYS A 10 10.86 9.36 -19.48
N ALA A 11 11.76 8.70 -18.74
CA ALA A 11 12.19 9.12 -17.41
C ALA A 11 13.02 10.43 -17.48
N GLY A 12 12.38 11.57 -17.22
CA GLY A 12 13.05 12.87 -17.15
C GLY A 12 13.21 13.59 -18.50
N ALA A 13 12.62 13.08 -19.57
CA ALA A 13 12.63 13.76 -20.87
C ALA A 13 11.70 14.99 -20.94
N GLY A 14 10.70 15.06 -20.07
CA GLY A 14 9.80 16.21 -19.95
C GLY A 14 8.99 16.46 -21.24
N PRO A 15 8.72 17.72 -21.62
CA PRO A 15 7.85 18.04 -22.75
C PRO A 15 8.47 17.71 -24.13
N LYS A 16 9.78 17.43 -24.20
CA LYS A 16 10.49 17.22 -25.48
C LYS A 16 9.97 16.01 -26.26
N LEU A 17 9.41 15.03 -25.57
CA LEU A 17 8.87 13.80 -26.16
C LEU A 17 7.36 13.75 -26.18
N GLN A 18 6.69 14.85 -25.82
CA GLN A 18 5.24 14.90 -25.75
C GLN A 18 4.53 14.40 -27.03
N PRO A 19 5.01 14.72 -28.26
CA PRO A 19 4.39 14.22 -29.49
C PRO A 19 4.38 12.68 -29.60
N TYR A 20 5.27 11.97 -28.91
CA TYR A 20 5.42 10.52 -29.02
C TYR A 20 4.77 9.76 -27.86
N TYR A 21 4.29 10.45 -26.81
CA TYR A 21 3.76 9.78 -25.62
C TYR A 21 2.50 8.97 -25.90
N THR A 22 1.63 9.43 -26.80
CA THR A 22 0.45 8.66 -27.23
C THR A 22 0.84 7.36 -27.91
N ASP A 23 1.84 7.37 -28.80
CA ASP A 23 2.31 6.17 -29.50
C ASP A 23 2.96 5.18 -28.52
N PHE A 24 3.81 5.69 -27.62
CA PHE A 24 4.41 4.87 -26.58
C PHE A 24 3.34 4.26 -25.67
N TYR A 25 2.33 5.05 -25.30
CA TYR A 25 1.21 4.61 -24.48
C TYR A 25 0.44 3.46 -25.14
N GLN A 26 0.09 3.58 -26.43
CA GLN A 26 -0.59 2.51 -27.19
C GLN A 26 0.24 1.21 -27.25
N ILE A 27 1.54 1.33 -27.57
CA ILE A 27 2.44 0.17 -27.63
C ILE A 27 2.52 -0.51 -26.27
N LEU A 28 2.67 0.24 -25.18
CA LEU A 28 2.74 -0.31 -23.83
C LEU A 28 1.44 -0.99 -23.42
N LEU A 29 0.29 -0.43 -23.76
CA LEU A 29 -1.01 -1.02 -23.48
C LEU A 29 -1.26 -2.32 -24.25
N SER A 30 -0.79 -2.43 -25.50
CA SER A 30 -0.91 -3.68 -26.29
C SER A 30 -0.21 -4.88 -25.64
N ASN A 31 0.78 -4.62 -24.77
CA ASN A 31 1.47 -5.65 -23.99
C ASN A 31 0.73 -6.05 -22.70
N LEU A 32 -0.28 -5.27 -22.31
CA LEU A 32 -1.03 -5.44 -21.05
C LEU A 32 -2.46 -5.90 -21.29
N CYS A 33 -3.09 -5.49 -22.39
CA CYS A 33 -4.47 -5.83 -22.74
C CYS A 33 -4.61 -5.98 -24.26
N GLY A 34 -5.56 -6.82 -24.70
CA GLY A 34 -6.01 -6.81 -26.09
C GLY A 34 -6.76 -5.51 -26.34
N VAL A 35 -6.14 -4.58 -27.06
CA VAL A 35 -6.78 -3.32 -27.46
C VAL A 35 -7.49 -3.58 -28.78
N ASP A 36 -8.80 -3.86 -28.76
CA ASP A 36 -9.62 -3.81 -29.96
C ASP A 36 -9.92 -2.33 -30.27
N PRO A 37 -9.43 -1.77 -31.40
CA PRO A 37 -9.55 -0.34 -31.69
C PRO A 37 -11.01 0.13 -31.86
N ASP A 38 -11.94 -0.78 -32.13
CA ASP A 38 -13.35 -0.46 -32.44
C ASP A 38 -14.31 -0.57 -31.23
N SER A 39 -13.88 -1.14 -30.10
CA SER A 39 -14.74 -1.32 -28.92
C SER A 39 -14.37 -0.36 -27.79
N LEU A 40 -15.04 0.80 -27.77
CA LEU A 40 -14.80 1.89 -26.82
C LEU A 40 -15.13 1.57 -25.35
N GLN A 41 -15.56 0.34 -24.98
CA GLN A 41 -16.08 0.07 -23.63
C GLN A 41 -15.85 -1.34 -23.07
N THR A 42 -14.95 -2.18 -23.61
CA THR A 42 -14.76 -3.51 -22.98
C THR A 42 -13.34 -4.02 -23.09
N VAL A 43 -12.44 -3.45 -22.29
CA VAL A 43 -11.16 -4.10 -21.99
C VAL A 43 -11.47 -5.33 -21.14
N SER A 44 -11.56 -6.50 -21.80
CA SER A 44 -11.54 -7.77 -21.08
C SER A 44 -10.21 -7.88 -20.35
N ALA A 45 -10.23 -8.33 -19.09
CA ALA A 45 -9.04 -8.63 -18.32
C ALA A 45 -8.04 -9.43 -19.17
N PRO A 46 -6.73 -9.22 -19.01
CA PRO A 46 -5.72 -9.76 -19.90
C PRO A 46 -5.90 -11.26 -20.14
N ARG A 47 -5.97 -11.68 -21.42
CA ARG A 47 -5.69 -13.07 -21.82
C ARG A 47 -4.20 -13.41 -21.67
N LEU A 48 -3.52 -12.82 -20.69
CA LEU A 48 -2.11 -13.05 -20.41
C LEU A 48 -2.02 -14.29 -19.51
N ASP A 49 -1.35 -15.32 -20.02
CA ASP A 49 -1.06 -16.50 -19.22
C ASP A 49 0.10 -16.23 -18.26
N PHE A 50 -0.24 -15.84 -17.03
CA PHE A 50 0.76 -15.61 -15.99
C PHE A 50 1.42 -16.89 -15.46
N SER A 51 1.10 -18.06 -16.01
CA SER A 51 1.94 -19.26 -15.80
C SER A 51 3.33 -19.05 -16.41
N ASP A 52 3.42 -18.35 -17.55
CA ASP A 52 4.68 -18.06 -18.23
C ASP A 52 5.46 -16.91 -17.56
N SER A 53 6.73 -17.19 -17.24
CA SER A 53 7.67 -16.21 -16.70
C SER A 53 8.01 -15.07 -17.67
N ALA A 54 7.99 -15.32 -18.98
CA ALA A 54 8.25 -14.31 -19.99
C ALA A 54 7.12 -13.28 -19.99
N ILE A 55 5.86 -13.74 -19.95
CA ILE A 55 4.67 -12.90 -19.87
C ILE A 55 4.70 -12.03 -18.59
N ARG A 56 5.03 -12.61 -17.43
CA ARG A 56 5.19 -11.83 -16.19
C ARG A 56 6.23 -10.71 -16.31
N LYS A 57 7.37 -10.99 -16.95
CA LYS A 57 8.42 -9.98 -17.18
C LYS A 57 7.97 -8.89 -18.15
N ILE A 58 7.26 -9.25 -19.22
CA ILE A 58 6.70 -8.29 -20.18
C ILE A 58 5.71 -7.37 -19.48
N ALA A 59 4.75 -7.93 -18.73
CA ALA A 59 3.76 -7.15 -17.98
C ALA A 59 4.44 -6.22 -16.97
N SER A 60 5.39 -6.72 -16.19
CA SER A 60 6.17 -5.91 -15.24
C SER A 60 6.90 -4.75 -15.93
N SER A 61 7.58 -5.02 -17.04
CA SER A 61 8.30 -3.99 -17.80
C SER A 61 7.36 -2.96 -18.43
N ALA A 62 6.23 -3.41 -18.96
CA ALA A 62 5.24 -2.53 -19.59
C ALA A 62 4.60 -1.59 -18.56
N LEU A 63 4.19 -2.10 -17.39
CA LEU A 63 3.71 -1.27 -16.28
C LEU A 63 4.77 -0.26 -15.80
N ARG A 64 6.03 -0.70 -15.68
CA ARG A 64 7.13 0.18 -15.26
C ARG A 64 7.34 1.35 -16.22
N ALA A 65 7.26 1.10 -17.52
CA ALA A 65 7.36 2.13 -18.55
C ALA A 65 6.10 3.00 -18.59
N LEU A 66 4.91 2.40 -18.44
CA LEU A 66 3.62 3.09 -18.41
C LEU A 66 3.57 4.13 -17.29
N HIS A 67 4.05 3.77 -16.09
CA HIS A 67 4.20 4.71 -14.97
C HIS A 67 4.98 5.98 -15.36
N PHE A 68 6.07 5.83 -16.10
CA PHE A 68 6.86 6.97 -16.55
C PHE A 68 6.11 7.80 -17.59
N VAL A 69 5.52 7.18 -18.61
CA VAL A 69 4.77 7.91 -19.65
C VAL A 69 3.60 8.70 -19.03
N VAL A 70 2.80 8.04 -18.19
CA VAL A 70 1.65 8.66 -17.50
C VAL A 70 2.08 9.77 -16.54
N SER A 71 3.30 9.70 -15.98
CA SER A 71 3.83 10.78 -15.13
C SER A 71 4.16 12.06 -15.90
N GLN A 72 4.39 11.96 -17.21
CA GLN A 72 4.81 13.09 -18.04
C GLN A 72 3.63 13.79 -18.71
N ASP A 73 2.55 13.07 -19.04
CA ASP A 73 1.40 13.64 -19.76
C ASP A 73 0.06 13.24 -19.13
N LYS A 74 -0.63 14.24 -18.58
CA LYS A 74 -1.95 14.08 -17.96
C LYS A 74 -3.06 13.77 -18.99
N THR A 75 -2.87 14.10 -20.27
CA THR A 75 -3.87 13.88 -21.33
C THR A 75 -4.18 12.40 -21.50
N LEU A 76 -3.17 11.55 -21.29
CA LEU A 76 -3.28 10.09 -21.34
C LEU A 76 -4.23 9.50 -20.29
N VAL A 77 -4.54 10.27 -19.24
CA VAL A 77 -5.48 9.90 -18.18
C VAL A 77 -6.84 10.59 -18.39
N THR A 78 -6.87 11.83 -18.89
CA THR A 78 -8.14 12.56 -19.12
C THR A 78 -8.89 12.10 -20.35
N GLU A 79 -8.15 11.72 -21.41
CA GLU A 79 -8.68 11.26 -22.68
C GLU A 79 -8.07 9.88 -22.98
N PRO A 80 -8.34 8.89 -22.11
CA PRO A 80 -7.59 7.65 -22.17
C PRO A 80 -8.13 6.79 -23.31
N ILE A 81 -7.22 6.17 -24.06
CA ILE A 81 -7.56 5.23 -25.15
C ILE A 81 -8.28 3.98 -24.60
N CYS A 82 -8.09 3.67 -23.32
CA CYS A 82 -8.71 2.57 -22.61
C CYS A 82 -8.88 2.90 -21.12
N ASP A 83 -9.66 2.13 -20.36
CA ASP A 83 -9.77 2.34 -18.90
C ASP A 83 -8.49 1.92 -18.16
N ILE A 84 -7.49 2.80 -18.16
CA ILE A 84 -6.19 2.58 -17.49
C ILE A 84 -6.35 2.36 -16.00
N ILE A 85 -7.35 2.97 -15.36
CA ILE A 85 -7.58 2.80 -13.94
C ILE A 85 -8.02 1.35 -13.67
N GLN A 86 -8.89 0.79 -14.53
CA GLN A 86 -9.28 -0.62 -14.45
C GLN A 86 -8.13 -1.58 -14.74
N ILE A 87 -7.27 -1.25 -15.71
CA ILE A 87 -6.07 -2.05 -16.01
C ILE A 87 -5.15 -2.08 -14.78
N VAL A 88 -4.80 -0.91 -14.26
CA VAL A 88 -3.95 -0.76 -13.08
C VAL A 88 -4.55 -1.49 -11.87
N HIS A 89 -5.86 -1.33 -11.62
CA HIS A 89 -6.59 -2.05 -10.58
C HIS A 89 -6.42 -3.58 -10.71
N SER A 90 -6.60 -4.12 -11.92
CA SER A 90 -6.48 -5.56 -12.17
C SER A 90 -5.08 -6.10 -11.85
N PHE A 91 -4.03 -5.34 -12.18
CA PHE A 91 -2.65 -5.72 -11.88
C PHE A 91 -2.26 -5.51 -10.41
N ILE A 92 -2.81 -4.51 -9.71
CA ILE A 92 -2.58 -4.31 -8.27
C ILE A 92 -3.08 -5.51 -7.47
N PHE A 93 -4.27 -6.01 -7.81
CA PHE A 93 -4.91 -7.12 -7.08
C PHE A 93 -4.64 -8.49 -7.70
N MET A 94 -3.76 -8.56 -8.70
CA MET A 94 -3.36 -9.80 -9.33
C MET A 94 -2.63 -10.71 -8.32
N SER A 95 -3.04 -11.97 -8.31
CA SER A 95 -2.51 -13.02 -7.43
C SER A 95 -2.61 -12.70 -5.92
N VAL A 96 -3.50 -11.79 -5.51
CA VAL A 96 -3.76 -11.51 -4.09
C VAL A 96 -4.75 -12.54 -3.54
N SER A 97 -4.32 -13.35 -2.57
CA SER A 97 -5.19 -14.29 -1.85
C SER A 97 -4.91 -14.20 -0.35
N VAL A 98 -5.85 -13.62 0.38
CA VAL A 98 -5.74 -13.44 1.83
C VAL A 98 -5.84 -14.78 2.54
N GLN A 99 -6.64 -15.71 2.02
CA GLN A 99 -6.71 -17.07 2.57
C GLN A 99 -5.37 -17.81 2.43
N ALA A 100 -4.73 -17.71 1.27
CA ALA A 100 -3.41 -18.31 1.07
C ALA A 100 -2.37 -17.68 2.00
N TYR A 101 -2.37 -16.34 2.13
CA TYR A 101 -1.43 -15.64 3.02
C TYR A 101 -1.61 -16.02 4.49
N ASN A 102 -2.84 -16.08 4.98
CA ASN A 102 -3.14 -16.49 6.37
C ASN A 102 -2.76 -17.96 6.62
N ALA A 103 -2.95 -18.86 5.65
CA ALA A 103 -2.56 -20.26 5.77
C ALA A 103 -1.03 -20.45 5.84
N ALA A 104 -0.26 -19.60 5.16
CA ALA A 104 1.20 -19.62 5.24
C ALA A 104 1.72 -19.13 6.61
N ASP A 105 1.06 -18.14 7.20
CA ASP A 105 1.40 -17.58 8.52
C ASP A 105 1.18 -18.59 9.67
N LEU A 106 0.25 -19.54 9.47
CA LEU A 106 -0.05 -20.62 10.42
C LEU A 106 0.91 -21.82 10.32
N LYS A 107 1.83 -21.86 9.33
CA LYS A 107 2.84 -22.94 9.23
C LYS A 107 3.90 -22.74 10.33
N SER A 108 3.81 -23.55 11.39
CA SER A 108 4.71 -23.56 12.55
C SER A 108 6.20 -23.74 12.19
N PRO A 109 7.16 -23.18 12.96
CA PRO A 109 8.60 -23.38 12.77
C PRO A 109 9.07 -24.85 12.88
N ALA A 110 8.19 -25.79 13.24
CA ALA A 110 8.46 -27.22 13.19
C ALA A 110 8.68 -27.72 11.73
N ASP A 111 8.02 -27.14 10.74
CA ASP A 111 8.12 -27.57 9.34
C ASP A 111 9.39 -27.05 8.63
N GLU A 112 9.94 -25.92 9.06
CA GLU A 112 11.24 -25.42 8.58
C GLU A 112 12.41 -26.33 8.99
N ARG A 113 12.30 -27.03 10.15
CA ARG A 113 13.32 -27.99 10.59
C ARG A 113 13.38 -29.22 9.69
N THR A 114 12.25 -29.62 9.10
CA THR A 114 12.17 -30.76 8.19
C THR A 114 12.84 -30.44 6.84
N GLN A 115 12.66 -29.22 6.32
CA GLN A 115 13.37 -28.75 5.12
C GLN A 115 14.88 -28.51 5.34
N ARG A 116 15.30 -28.07 6.54
CA ARG A 116 16.73 -27.97 6.88
C ARG A 116 17.41 -29.32 7.00
N ARG A 117 16.72 -30.37 7.46
CA ARG A 117 17.26 -31.74 7.52
C ARG A 117 17.52 -32.34 6.13
N SER A 118 16.73 -32.00 5.12
CA SER A 118 17.01 -32.40 3.72
C SER A 118 18.23 -31.71 3.09
N ARG A 119 18.80 -30.67 3.73
CA ARG A 119 20.06 -30.02 3.28
C ARG A 119 21.33 -30.60 3.89
N LEU A 120 21.22 -31.54 4.83
CA LEU A 120 22.35 -32.24 5.42
C LEU A 120 22.42 -33.66 4.82
N GLN A 121 22.67 -33.75 3.52
CA GLN A 121 23.23 -34.97 2.95
C GLN A 121 24.74 -35.02 3.26
N PRO A 122 25.33 -36.21 3.52
CA PRO A 122 26.72 -36.32 3.90
C PRO A 122 27.63 -35.85 2.76
N GLN A 123 28.57 -34.95 3.07
CA GLN A 123 29.69 -34.67 2.17
C GLN A 123 30.47 -35.96 1.92
N GLN A 124 30.58 -36.35 0.66
CA GLN A 124 31.56 -37.34 0.24
C GLN A 124 32.98 -36.75 0.35
N PRO A 125 33.98 -37.58 0.71
CA PRO A 125 35.34 -37.09 0.96
C PRO A 125 36.07 -36.71 -0.33
N PRO A 126 37.15 -35.89 -0.25
CA PRO A 126 37.78 -35.29 -1.42
C PRO A 126 38.77 -36.27 -2.06
N TYR A 127 38.47 -36.74 -3.27
CA TYR A 127 39.44 -37.41 -4.11
C TYR A 127 39.74 -36.58 -5.36
N LEU A 128 41.01 -36.19 -5.41
CA LEU A 128 41.86 -35.67 -6.48
C LEU A 128 41.29 -35.60 -7.92
N HIS A 129 41.52 -34.42 -8.52
CA HIS A 129 41.50 -34.12 -9.96
C HIS A 129 42.15 -35.20 -10.83
N TYR A 130 41.57 -35.48 -12.03
CA TYR A 130 42.24 -35.31 -13.34
C TYR A 130 41.21 -35.24 -14.50
N PRO A 131 41.53 -34.59 -15.65
CA PRO A 131 40.56 -34.14 -16.65
C PRO A 131 40.64 -34.89 -17.99
N TRP A 132 39.54 -35.39 -18.57
CA TRP A 132 39.39 -35.60 -20.02
C TRP A 132 37.91 -35.65 -20.46
N ARG A 133 37.63 -35.02 -21.62
CA ARG A 133 36.36 -34.96 -22.37
C ARG A 133 35.67 -36.30 -22.60
N ARG A 134 34.32 -36.31 -22.60
CA ARG A 134 33.41 -36.90 -23.63
C ARG A 134 31.95 -36.37 -23.47
N PRO A 135 31.10 -36.45 -24.53
CA PRO A 135 29.95 -35.56 -24.81
C PRO A 135 28.60 -36.04 -24.20
N PRO A 136 27.48 -35.27 -24.32
CA PRO A 136 26.30 -35.44 -23.48
C PRO A 136 25.36 -36.53 -24.01
N VAL A 137 24.80 -37.33 -23.09
CA VAL A 137 23.68 -38.25 -23.35
C VAL A 137 22.56 -37.89 -22.36
N PRO A 138 21.29 -37.80 -22.79
CA PRO A 138 20.24 -37.13 -22.05
C PRO A 138 19.65 -38.02 -20.96
N ILE A 139 19.43 -37.43 -19.79
CA ILE A 139 18.71 -38.00 -18.65
C ILE A 139 18.00 -36.78 -18.06
N SER A 140 16.73 -36.77 -17.71
CA SER A 140 15.58 -37.63 -17.87
C SER A 140 14.42 -36.69 -17.52
N SER A 141 13.27 -36.94 -18.10
CA SER A 141 12.02 -36.33 -17.66
C SER A 141 11.79 -36.70 -16.19
N ASP A 142 11.61 -35.70 -15.33
CA ASP A 142 10.90 -35.84 -14.06
C ASP A 142 9.74 -34.85 -14.09
N SER A 143 8.64 -35.33 -14.68
CA SER A 143 7.32 -34.77 -14.45
C SER A 143 6.69 -35.59 -13.33
N GLU A 144 6.78 -35.10 -12.10
CA GLU A 144 5.85 -35.49 -11.05
C GLU A 144 4.93 -34.30 -10.76
N GLN A 145 3.74 -34.41 -11.33
CA GLN A 145 2.57 -33.62 -10.95
C GLN A 145 2.07 -34.11 -9.59
N SER A 146 2.10 -33.23 -8.59
CA SER A 146 1.35 -33.20 -7.32
C SER A 146 1.67 -31.81 -6.74
N ASP A 147 0.78 -30.88 -6.39
CA ASP A 147 -0.54 -30.94 -5.79
C ASP A 147 -1.42 -29.75 -6.21
N THR A 148 -2.70 -30.06 -6.48
CA THR A 148 -3.81 -29.12 -6.55
C THR A 148 -4.12 -28.52 -5.17
N SER A 149 -3.28 -27.58 -4.71
CA SER A 149 -3.64 -26.48 -3.78
C SER A 149 -2.44 -25.63 -3.33
N ASP A 150 -1.19 -26.09 -3.53
CA ASP A 150 0.02 -25.43 -2.99
C ASP A 150 0.74 -24.49 -4.01
N ALA A 151 0.20 -24.37 -5.23
CA ALA A 151 0.84 -23.69 -6.36
C ALA A 151 0.85 -22.15 -6.30
N PHE A 152 0.10 -21.54 -5.38
CA PHE A 152 -0.02 -20.07 -5.29
C PHE A 152 1.10 -19.41 -4.48
N LEU A 153 1.62 -20.10 -3.45
CA LEU A 153 2.68 -19.58 -2.58
C LEU A 153 3.98 -20.40 -2.61
N GLY A 154 3.96 -21.61 -3.20
CA GLY A 154 5.11 -22.52 -3.18
C GLY A 154 6.28 -22.15 -4.10
N ASN A 155 6.14 -21.19 -5.02
CA ASN A 155 7.22 -20.79 -5.93
C ASN A 155 7.75 -19.37 -5.62
N PRO A 156 8.87 -19.24 -4.88
CA PRO A 156 9.46 -17.95 -4.51
C PRO A 156 9.81 -17.06 -5.71
N ARG A 157 10.12 -17.65 -6.88
CA ARG A 157 10.40 -16.87 -8.09
C ARG A 157 9.13 -16.22 -8.63
N ARG A 158 8.04 -16.99 -8.70
CA ARG A 158 6.73 -16.47 -9.11
C ARG A 158 6.25 -15.37 -8.15
N GLN A 159 6.36 -15.60 -6.84
CA GLN A 159 5.98 -14.60 -5.83
C GLN A 159 6.76 -13.28 -6.01
N ARG A 160 8.07 -13.34 -6.31
CA ARG A 160 8.88 -12.15 -6.60
C ARG A 160 8.48 -11.46 -7.89
N ASP A 161 8.14 -12.21 -8.94
CA ASP A 161 7.67 -11.63 -10.20
C ASP A 161 6.30 -10.95 -10.02
N ASP A 162 5.37 -11.60 -9.33
CA ASP A 162 4.04 -11.06 -9.03
C ASP A 162 4.16 -9.80 -8.14
N ALA A 163 5.04 -9.81 -7.13
CA ALA A 163 5.33 -8.63 -6.33
C ALA A 163 5.86 -7.45 -7.17
N LYS A 164 6.74 -7.71 -8.15
CA LYS A 164 7.23 -6.65 -9.06
C LYS A 164 6.12 -6.09 -9.93
N ILE A 165 5.23 -6.94 -10.44
CA ILE A 165 4.06 -6.51 -11.22
C ILE A 165 3.18 -5.59 -10.37
N ARG A 166 2.84 -6.01 -9.14
CA ARG A 166 2.04 -5.19 -8.21
C ARG A 166 2.72 -3.88 -7.88
N ILE A 167 4.03 -3.87 -7.57
CA ILE A 167 4.80 -2.64 -7.32
C ILE A 167 4.69 -1.68 -8.51
N ASN A 168 4.89 -2.17 -9.74
CA ASN A 168 4.83 -1.31 -10.92
C ASN A 168 3.41 -0.79 -11.20
N ALA A 169 2.38 -1.60 -10.95
CA ALA A 169 0.98 -1.16 -11.05
C ALA A 169 0.65 -0.08 -9.99
N LEU A 170 1.12 -0.26 -8.75
CA LEU A 170 1.01 0.74 -7.69
C LEU A 170 1.73 2.05 -8.07
N LEU A 171 2.93 1.96 -8.67
CA LEU A 171 3.61 3.13 -9.22
C LEU A 171 2.76 3.82 -10.30
N CYS A 172 2.10 3.09 -11.20
CA CYS A 172 1.15 3.69 -12.15
C CYS A 172 0.02 4.44 -11.43
N LEU A 173 -0.61 3.83 -10.42
CA LEU A 173 -1.66 4.48 -9.62
C LEU A 173 -1.16 5.77 -8.95
N MET A 174 0.04 5.72 -8.36
CA MET A 174 0.70 6.89 -7.77
C MET A 174 0.93 7.99 -8.80
N SER A 175 1.38 7.66 -10.03
CA SER A 175 1.54 8.65 -11.10
C SER A 175 0.22 9.28 -11.49
N ILE A 176 -0.83 8.48 -11.68
CA ILE A 176 -2.17 8.97 -12.00
C ILE A 176 -2.67 9.93 -10.91
N ALA A 177 -2.47 9.57 -9.63
CA ALA A 177 -2.85 10.41 -8.51
C ALA A 177 -2.10 11.74 -8.47
N LYS A 178 -0.83 11.77 -8.88
CA LYS A 178 -0.01 12.99 -8.94
C LYS A 178 -0.31 13.85 -10.15
N THR A 179 -0.59 13.26 -11.32
CA THR A 179 -0.79 14.01 -12.56
C THR A 179 -2.21 14.52 -12.72
N ASN A 180 -3.22 13.72 -12.34
CA ASN A 180 -4.61 14.13 -12.39
C ASN A 180 -5.50 13.45 -11.34
N PRO A 181 -5.43 13.90 -10.07
CA PRO A 181 -6.18 13.29 -8.97
C PRO A 181 -7.71 13.30 -9.18
N ARG A 182 -8.24 14.27 -9.95
CA ARG A 182 -9.69 14.39 -10.19
C ARG A 182 -10.28 13.19 -10.93
N THR A 183 -9.49 12.54 -11.78
CA THR A 183 -9.92 11.34 -12.53
C THR A 183 -10.07 10.12 -11.64
N LEU A 184 -9.36 10.07 -10.50
CA LEU A 184 -9.45 8.96 -9.56
C LEU A 184 -10.66 9.05 -8.63
N TYR A 185 -11.10 10.25 -8.26
CA TYR A 185 -12.14 10.39 -7.23
C TYR A 185 -13.47 9.68 -7.51
N PRO A 186 -14.01 9.70 -8.74
CA PRO A 186 -15.20 8.92 -9.07
C PRO A 186 -15.00 7.42 -8.88
N GLN A 187 -13.77 6.93 -9.02
CA GLN A 187 -13.40 5.52 -8.89
C GLN A 187 -12.69 5.20 -7.57
N LEU A 188 -12.62 6.15 -6.62
CA LEU A 188 -11.83 6.01 -5.39
C LEU A 188 -12.26 4.78 -4.57
N SER A 189 -13.56 4.48 -4.57
CA SER A 189 -14.13 3.30 -3.91
C SER A 189 -13.58 1.96 -4.40
N LYS A 190 -13.00 1.89 -5.62
CA LYS A 190 -12.30 0.69 -6.12
C LYS A 190 -10.99 0.43 -5.35
N PHE A 191 -10.34 1.47 -4.85
CA PHE A 191 -9.06 1.36 -4.16
C PHE A 191 -9.19 1.51 -2.65
N ILE A 192 -10.15 2.33 -2.20
CA ILE A 192 -10.39 2.72 -0.83
C ILE A 192 -11.91 2.70 -0.58
N PRO A 193 -12.49 1.51 -0.33
CA PRO A 193 -13.93 1.38 -0.06
C PRO A 193 -14.26 1.82 1.38
N ASP A 194 -15.53 2.16 1.60
CA ASP A 194 -16.17 2.41 2.90
C ASP A 194 -16.70 1.12 3.56
N THR A 195 -16.13 -0.02 3.19
CA THR A 195 -16.49 -1.36 3.69
C THR A 195 -15.28 -2.17 4.16
N PHE A 196 -14.11 -1.54 4.26
CA PHE A 196 -12.91 -2.25 4.66
C PHE A 196 -12.99 -2.74 6.11
N ALA A 197 -13.62 -1.99 7.02
CA ALA A 197 -13.79 -2.44 8.40
C ALA A 197 -14.53 -3.80 8.47
N LEU A 198 -15.56 -3.97 7.62
CA LEU A 198 -16.29 -5.22 7.48
C LEU A 198 -15.42 -6.32 6.85
N PHE A 199 -14.67 -5.99 5.79
CA PHE A 199 -13.70 -6.90 5.19
C PHE A 199 -12.70 -7.42 6.24
N TYR A 200 -12.10 -6.51 7.02
CA TYR A 200 -11.12 -6.87 8.04
C TYR A 200 -11.74 -7.76 9.12
N GLN A 201 -12.91 -7.40 9.64
CA GLN A 201 -13.62 -8.18 10.66
C GLN A 201 -13.93 -9.61 10.19
N ASN A 202 -14.39 -9.76 8.95
CA ASN A 202 -14.70 -11.06 8.35
C ASN A 202 -13.46 -11.96 8.23
N ASN A 203 -12.25 -11.39 8.27
CA ASN A 203 -10.98 -12.08 8.04
C ASN A 203 -10.03 -12.08 9.26
N SER A 204 -10.42 -11.49 10.38
CA SER A 204 -9.60 -11.35 11.59
C SER A 204 -9.62 -12.57 12.53
N ASN A 205 -10.26 -13.68 12.14
CA ASN A 205 -10.31 -14.99 12.83
C ASN A 205 -11.07 -15.06 14.17
N LYS A 206 -12.40 -15.31 14.17
CA LYS A 206 -13.18 -16.07 15.20
C LYS A 206 -14.54 -16.60 14.69
N GLY A 207 -14.62 -17.17 13.48
CA GLY A 207 -15.86 -17.81 13.04
C GLY A 207 -15.75 -18.55 11.71
N GLN A 208 -16.47 -19.67 11.59
CA GLN A 208 -16.76 -20.31 10.30
C GLN A 208 -17.76 -19.43 9.53
N LEU A 209 -17.29 -18.33 8.95
CA LEU A 209 -18.09 -17.63 7.93
C LEU A 209 -18.17 -18.51 6.68
N SER A 210 -19.33 -18.47 6.02
CA SER A 210 -19.55 -19.13 4.72
C SER A 210 -18.47 -18.70 3.72
N PRO A 211 -18.00 -19.58 2.82
CA PRO A 211 -17.06 -19.25 1.75
C PRO A 211 -17.43 -18.01 0.92
N VAL A 212 -18.72 -17.70 0.79
CA VAL A 212 -19.22 -16.50 0.11
C VAL A 212 -18.72 -15.20 0.76
N PHE A 213 -18.52 -15.21 2.08
CA PHE A 213 -18.07 -14.05 2.86
C PHE A 213 -16.58 -14.09 3.21
N LYS A 214 -15.81 -15.04 2.64
CA LYS A 214 -14.35 -15.10 2.83
C LYS A 214 -13.66 -14.06 1.96
N SER A 215 -12.51 -13.56 2.44
CA SER A 215 -11.69 -12.50 1.84
C SER A 215 -11.59 -12.51 0.32
N ASP A 216 -11.40 -13.68 -0.30
CA ASP A 216 -11.05 -13.77 -1.72
C ASP A 216 -12.27 -13.53 -2.63
N ASN A 217 -13.48 -13.54 -2.07
CA ASN A 217 -14.74 -13.20 -2.74
C ASN A 217 -15.22 -11.78 -2.40
N GLN A 218 -14.50 -11.06 -1.56
CA GLN A 218 -14.82 -9.68 -1.18
C GLN A 218 -14.00 -8.69 -2.03
N PRO A 219 -14.50 -7.47 -2.24
CA PRO A 219 -13.75 -6.45 -2.98
C PRO A 219 -12.43 -6.14 -2.26
N MET A 220 -11.32 -6.30 -2.99
CA MET A 220 -9.99 -5.97 -2.51
C MET A 220 -9.77 -4.46 -2.50
N SER A 221 -8.89 -4.00 -1.62
CA SER A 221 -8.54 -2.59 -1.47
C SER A 221 -7.04 -2.42 -1.22
N LEU A 222 -6.54 -1.20 -1.27
CA LEU A 222 -5.15 -0.91 -0.89
C LEU A 222 -4.87 -1.35 0.55
N PHE A 223 -5.86 -1.30 1.44
CA PHE A 223 -5.72 -1.83 2.80
C PHE A 223 -5.58 -3.35 2.85
N THR A 224 -6.17 -4.09 1.90
CA THR A 224 -5.91 -5.53 1.74
C THR A 224 -4.42 -5.77 1.47
N ILE A 225 -3.81 -5.00 0.56
CA ILE A 225 -2.37 -5.10 0.27
C ILE A 225 -1.57 -4.80 1.54
N LEU A 226 -1.90 -3.72 2.24
CA LEU A 226 -1.21 -3.34 3.47
C LEU A 226 -1.34 -4.36 4.60
N CYS A 227 -2.49 -5.01 4.77
CA CYS A 227 -2.68 -5.97 5.84
C CYS A 227 -2.11 -7.37 5.54
N TYR A 228 -2.04 -7.77 4.26
CA TYR A 228 -1.86 -9.19 3.92
C TYR A 228 -0.80 -9.46 2.86
N ASP A 229 -0.34 -8.49 2.06
CA ASP A 229 0.69 -8.80 1.06
C ASP A 229 1.99 -9.25 1.76
N PRO A 230 2.55 -10.41 1.40
CA PRO A 230 3.73 -10.95 2.09
C PRO A 230 4.99 -10.12 1.82
N ALA A 231 5.05 -9.34 0.73
CA ALA A 231 6.23 -8.57 0.36
C ALA A 231 6.18 -7.14 0.94
N PRO A 232 7.08 -6.77 1.88
CA PRO A 232 7.11 -5.42 2.46
C PRO A 232 7.29 -4.32 1.41
N THR A 233 8.00 -4.60 0.32
CA THR A 233 8.18 -3.66 -0.79
C THR A 233 6.88 -3.34 -1.54
N VAL A 234 5.96 -4.30 -1.64
CA VAL A 234 4.62 -4.06 -2.20
C VAL A 234 3.81 -3.19 -1.24
N ARG A 235 3.87 -3.48 0.06
CA ARG A 235 3.19 -2.67 1.10
C ARG A 235 3.69 -1.22 1.10
N MET A 236 5.00 -0.99 1.01
CA MET A 236 5.57 0.37 0.87
C MET A 236 5.09 1.07 -0.41
N ALA A 237 5.01 0.37 -1.54
CA ALA A 237 4.49 0.93 -2.78
C ALA A 237 2.98 1.29 -2.67
N ALA A 238 2.21 0.51 -1.92
CA ALA A 238 0.81 0.80 -1.63
C ALA A 238 0.68 2.04 -0.75
N CYS A 239 1.50 2.17 0.30
CA CYS A 239 1.57 3.39 1.11
C CYS A 239 1.89 4.62 0.24
N ASN A 240 2.90 4.55 -0.63
CA ASN A 240 3.26 5.69 -1.50
C ASN A 240 2.12 6.10 -2.45
N SER A 241 1.37 5.12 -2.95
CA SER A 241 0.19 5.36 -3.79
C SER A 241 -0.92 6.03 -2.98
N MET A 242 -1.18 5.54 -1.77
CA MET A 242 -2.16 6.13 -0.86
C MET A 242 -1.79 7.55 -0.45
N THR A 243 -0.53 7.81 -0.08
CA THR A 243 -0.04 9.15 0.22
C THR A 243 -0.31 10.11 -0.94
N ALA A 244 0.03 9.73 -2.17
CA ALA A 244 -0.22 10.56 -3.35
C ALA A 244 -1.72 10.84 -3.60
N ILE A 245 -2.59 9.88 -3.32
CA ILE A 245 -4.04 10.05 -3.41
C ILE A 245 -4.50 11.05 -2.33
N LEU A 246 -4.10 10.84 -1.07
CA LEU A 246 -4.57 11.63 0.08
C LEU A 246 -4.07 13.07 0.07
N GLU A 247 -2.81 13.32 -0.30
CA GLU A 247 -2.23 14.67 -0.39
C GLU A 247 -3.05 15.61 -1.29
N ASN A 248 -3.65 15.06 -2.34
CA ASN A 248 -4.47 15.83 -3.30
C ASN A 248 -5.97 15.81 -2.98
N ALA A 249 -6.40 14.98 -2.03
CA ALA A 249 -7.80 14.68 -1.75
C ALA A 249 -8.52 15.71 -0.88
N ARG A 250 -7.83 16.73 -0.35
CA ARG A 250 -8.44 17.74 0.55
C ARG A 250 -9.71 18.38 -0.04
N THR A 251 -9.70 18.73 -1.32
CA THR A 251 -10.88 19.31 -1.99
C THR A 251 -12.02 18.30 -2.14
N TYR A 252 -11.71 17.05 -2.44
CA TYR A 252 -12.69 15.96 -2.51
C TYR A 252 -13.30 15.65 -1.14
N PHE A 253 -12.47 15.55 -0.09
CA PHE A 253 -12.94 15.31 1.26
C PHE A 253 -13.63 16.50 1.90
N SER A 254 -13.45 17.72 1.37
CA SER A 254 -14.05 18.92 1.93
C SER A 254 -15.57 18.85 2.07
N VAL A 255 -16.27 18.04 1.25
CA VAL A 255 -17.73 17.86 1.31
C VAL A 255 -18.20 16.88 2.39
N ALA A 256 -17.28 16.14 3.03
CA ALA A 256 -17.60 15.13 4.03
C ALA A 256 -18.43 15.73 5.17
N SER A 257 -19.46 15.02 5.58
CA SER A 257 -20.29 15.41 6.72
C SER A 257 -20.78 14.17 7.42
N GLU A 258 -20.35 13.98 8.66
CA GLU A 258 -20.81 12.89 9.51
C GLU A 258 -21.81 13.43 10.54
N SER A 259 -22.95 12.78 10.68
CA SER A 259 -23.96 13.12 11.70
C SER A 259 -24.03 12.00 12.72
N ALA A 260 -24.01 12.34 14.01
CA ALA A 260 -24.20 11.38 15.10
C ALA A 260 -25.60 10.71 15.08
N ASN A 261 -26.58 11.31 14.40
CA ASN A 261 -27.98 10.90 14.40
C ASN A 261 -28.51 10.59 12.98
N ALA A 262 -27.74 9.85 12.17
CA ALA A 262 -28.20 9.44 10.85
C ALA A 262 -29.40 8.47 10.95
N LYS A 263 -30.60 8.96 10.59
CA LYS A 263 -31.87 8.20 10.54
C LYS A 263 -32.45 8.07 9.12
N SER A 264 -31.67 8.42 8.10
CA SER A 264 -32.11 8.46 6.70
C SER A 264 -31.77 7.15 5.97
N SER A 265 -32.69 6.65 5.13
CA SER A 265 -32.43 5.54 4.20
C SER A 265 -31.69 5.98 2.93
N PHE A 266 -31.54 7.28 2.71
CA PHE A 266 -30.76 7.86 1.62
C PHE A 266 -29.38 8.27 2.13
N THR A 267 -28.32 7.71 1.53
CA THR A 267 -26.93 8.09 1.81
C THR A 267 -26.48 9.19 0.84
N SER A 268 -26.25 10.38 1.38
CA SER A 268 -25.75 11.52 0.60
C SER A 268 -24.28 11.32 0.18
N LEU A 269 -23.81 12.05 -0.84
CA LEU A 269 -22.39 12.06 -1.21
C LEU A 269 -21.51 12.49 -0.02
N SER A 270 -21.93 13.49 0.75
CA SER A 270 -21.22 13.95 1.95
C SER A 270 -21.08 12.88 3.02
N GLU A 271 -22.13 12.08 3.24
CA GLU A 271 -22.14 10.99 4.22
C GLU A 271 -21.32 9.79 3.74
N ARG A 272 -21.37 9.49 2.43
CA ARG A 272 -20.50 8.49 1.81
C ARG A 272 -19.03 8.87 1.92
N THR A 273 -18.68 10.12 1.62
CA THR A 273 -17.30 10.62 1.76
C THR A 273 -16.83 10.58 3.22
N ALA A 274 -17.70 10.91 4.18
CA ALA A 274 -17.41 10.75 5.61
C ALA A 274 -17.20 9.27 6.00
N SER A 275 -18.02 8.36 5.46
CA SER A 275 -17.87 6.91 5.69
C SER A 275 -16.54 6.39 5.15
N ILE A 276 -16.10 6.84 3.97
CA ILE A 276 -14.77 6.53 3.43
C ILE A 276 -13.67 7.01 4.38
N LEU A 277 -13.75 8.25 4.89
CA LEU A 277 -12.75 8.79 5.84
C LEU A 277 -12.67 7.99 7.14
N ARG A 278 -13.84 7.64 7.71
CA ARG A 278 -13.93 6.78 8.89
C ARG A 278 -13.29 5.42 8.67
N ASP A 279 -13.54 4.81 7.51
CA ASP A 279 -12.94 3.53 7.15
C ASP A 279 -11.43 3.65 6.95
N ILE A 280 -10.95 4.73 6.33
CA ILE A 280 -9.51 4.99 6.19
C ILE A 280 -8.84 5.10 7.58
N HIS A 281 -9.44 5.84 8.51
CA HIS A 281 -8.92 5.97 9.88
C HIS A 281 -8.85 4.61 10.57
N THR A 282 -9.94 3.85 10.51
CA THR A 282 -10.05 2.53 11.14
C THR A 282 -9.04 1.56 10.54
N ALA A 283 -8.91 1.54 9.21
CA ALA A 283 -7.99 0.68 8.49
C ALA A 283 -6.53 1.00 8.79
N ILE A 284 -6.13 2.28 8.82
CA ILE A 284 -4.75 2.67 9.14
C ILE A 284 -4.36 2.24 10.54
N MET A 285 -5.24 2.42 11.54
CA MET A 285 -4.97 1.95 12.90
C MET A 285 -4.82 0.43 12.94
N GLN A 286 -5.68 -0.32 12.25
CA GLN A 286 -5.58 -1.78 12.15
C GLN A 286 -4.29 -2.24 11.48
N VAL A 287 -3.92 -1.65 10.33
CA VAL A 287 -2.68 -1.95 9.61
C VAL A 287 -1.46 -1.69 10.50
N MET A 288 -1.45 -0.56 11.21
CA MET A 288 -0.35 -0.16 12.08
C MET A 288 -0.10 -1.16 13.21
N THR A 289 -1.16 -1.67 13.83
CA THR A 289 -1.05 -2.68 14.89
C THR A 289 -0.54 -4.04 14.40
N LYS A 290 -0.77 -4.38 13.12
CA LYS A 290 -0.35 -5.65 12.52
C LYS A 290 1.05 -5.59 11.90
N GLU A 291 1.57 -4.40 11.61
CA GLU A 291 2.81 -4.27 10.84
C GLU A 291 4.06 -4.45 11.70
N ASP A 292 4.86 -5.46 11.37
CA ASP A 292 6.12 -5.77 12.05
C ASP A 292 7.35 -5.13 11.38
N ASN A 293 7.26 -4.76 10.10
CA ASN A 293 8.38 -4.17 9.40
C ASN A 293 8.46 -2.66 9.65
N ASP A 294 9.50 -2.22 10.35
CA ASP A 294 9.69 -0.80 10.71
C ASP A 294 9.76 0.14 9.49
N ALA A 295 10.35 -0.29 8.37
CA ALA A 295 10.37 0.53 7.15
C ALA A 295 8.97 0.71 6.55
N VAL A 296 8.12 -0.33 6.60
CA VAL A 296 6.71 -0.20 6.20
C VAL A 296 5.94 0.68 7.19
N LEU A 297 6.21 0.53 8.49
CA LEU A 297 5.62 1.36 9.55
C LEU A 297 5.91 2.85 9.31
N GLY A 298 7.14 3.22 8.98
CA GLY A 298 7.49 4.59 8.58
C GLY A 298 6.70 5.10 7.37
N HIS A 299 6.38 4.24 6.39
CA HIS A 299 5.51 4.60 5.28
C HIS A 299 4.03 4.71 5.68
N ILE A 300 3.55 3.87 6.60
CA ILE A 300 2.20 4.01 7.19
C ILE A 300 2.08 5.36 7.93
N MET A 301 3.12 5.80 8.63
CA MET A 301 3.16 7.13 9.24
C MET A 301 3.06 8.26 8.19
N LYS A 302 3.68 8.11 7.00
CA LYS A 302 3.49 9.06 5.88
C LYS A 302 2.04 9.12 5.41
N VAL A 303 1.41 7.97 5.22
CA VAL A 303 -0.02 7.88 4.85
C VAL A 303 -0.87 8.56 5.92
N THR A 304 -0.55 8.32 7.19
CA THR A 304 -1.24 8.91 8.34
C THR A 304 -1.11 10.44 8.37
N CYS A 305 0.08 10.98 8.09
CA CYS A 305 0.30 12.42 8.00
C CYS A 305 -0.51 13.06 6.85
N ALA A 306 -0.52 12.42 5.67
CA ALA A 306 -1.32 12.87 4.52
C ALA A 306 -2.84 12.82 4.80
N LEU A 307 -3.30 11.79 5.50
CA LEU A 307 -4.67 11.67 5.96
C LEU A 307 -5.06 12.82 6.90
N VAL A 308 -4.26 13.07 7.94
CA VAL A 308 -4.52 14.16 8.89
C VAL A 308 -4.59 15.50 8.18
N SER A 309 -3.67 15.75 7.25
CA SER A 309 -3.59 17.01 6.51
C SER A 309 -4.75 17.25 5.53
N SER A 310 -5.41 16.18 5.06
CA SER A 310 -6.47 16.24 4.06
C SER A 310 -7.89 16.13 4.62
N THR A 311 -8.03 15.76 5.89
CA THR A 311 -9.32 15.46 6.52
C THR A 311 -9.95 16.69 7.18
N PRO A 312 -11.21 17.06 6.86
CA PRO A 312 -11.93 18.15 7.54
C PRO A 312 -12.54 17.66 8.86
N TYR A 313 -11.70 17.51 9.89
CA TYR A 313 -12.12 16.97 11.19
C TYR A 313 -13.27 17.71 11.88
N SER A 314 -13.50 18.99 11.58
CA SER A 314 -14.63 19.77 12.12
C SER A 314 -15.99 19.28 11.62
N ARG A 315 -16.02 18.52 10.52
CA ARG A 315 -17.23 17.98 9.90
C ARG A 315 -17.47 16.49 10.21
N LEU A 316 -16.59 15.89 11.00
CA LEU A 316 -16.64 14.49 11.42
C LEU A 316 -16.99 14.39 12.90
N VAL A 317 -17.39 13.19 13.35
CA VAL A 317 -17.57 12.91 14.78
C VAL A 317 -16.23 13.08 15.51
N SER A 318 -16.26 13.53 16.77
CA SER A 318 -15.06 13.76 17.56
C SER A 318 -14.30 12.46 17.91
N GLY A 319 -13.01 12.58 18.21
CA GLY A 319 -12.20 11.50 18.76
C GLY A 319 -11.36 10.69 17.76
N TYR A 320 -11.49 10.94 16.45
CA TYR A 320 -10.60 10.32 15.45
C TYR A 320 -9.13 10.66 15.70
N LEU A 321 -8.82 11.94 15.94
CA LEU A 321 -7.46 12.41 16.21
C LEU A 321 -6.91 11.82 17.51
N SER A 322 -7.72 11.73 18.58
CA SER A 322 -7.31 11.11 19.85
C SER A 322 -6.96 9.63 19.66
N LYS A 323 -7.83 8.87 18.98
CA LYS A 323 -7.58 7.44 18.70
C LYS A 323 -6.34 7.25 17.84
N LEU A 324 -6.17 8.10 16.82
CA LEU A 324 -5.02 8.05 15.93
C LEU A 324 -3.72 8.38 16.67
N TYR A 325 -3.74 9.39 17.54
CA TYR A 325 -2.61 9.73 18.40
C TYR A 325 -2.21 8.53 19.26
N VAL A 326 -3.16 7.90 19.96
CA VAL A 326 -2.90 6.71 20.79
C VAL A 326 -2.28 5.60 19.95
N ALA A 327 -2.88 5.24 18.81
CA ALA A 327 -2.38 4.17 17.95
C ALA A 327 -0.96 4.42 17.44
N VAL A 328 -0.62 5.67 17.08
CA VAL A 328 0.72 6.09 16.65
C VAL A 328 1.72 6.00 17.82
N MET A 329 1.33 6.47 19.00
CA MET A 329 2.17 6.46 20.20
C MET A 329 2.47 5.04 20.70
N GLU A 330 1.55 4.10 20.56
CA GLU A 330 1.78 2.68 20.89
C GLU A 330 2.96 2.07 20.11
N GLN A 331 3.33 2.67 18.96
CA GLN A 331 4.45 2.20 18.15
C GLN A 331 5.81 2.75 18.60
N TRP A 332 5.82 3.73 19.51
CA TRP A 332 7.03 4.49 19.87
C TRP A 332 8.18 3.60 20.37
N GLN A 333 7.88 2.67 21.26
CA GLN A 333 8.91 1.86 21.94
C GLN A 333 9.64 0.91 20.99
N ARG A 334 8.94 0.39 19.98
CA ARG A 334 9.51 -0.54 18.99
C ARG A 334 10.11 0.15 17.76
N ALA A 335 9.86 1.45 17.59
CA ALA A 335 10.24 2.19 16.40
C ALA A 335 11.75 2.51 16.35
N GLN A 336 12.35 2.34 15.18
CA GLN A 336 13.70 2.83 14.91
C GLN A 336 13.73 4.37 14.81
N PRO A 337 14.89 5.03 14.89
CA PRO A 337 14.98 6.49 14.86
C PRO A 337 14.27 7.14 13.68
N THR A 338 14.38 6.55 12.48
CA THR A 338 13.67 7.05 11.30
C THR A 338 12.16 6.98 11.45
N THR A 339 11.63 5.93 12.09
CA THR A 339 10.19 5.78 12.30
C THR A 339 9.69 6.65 13.44
N LYS A 340 10.49 6.85 14.50
CA LYS A 340 10.22 7.85 15.54
C LYS A 340 10.11 9.27 14.97
N GLU A 341 11.00 9.64 14.04
CA GLU A 341 10.93 10.92 13.31
C GLU A 341 9.57 11.07 12.62
N MET A 342 9.10 10.02 11.93
CA MET A 342 7.80 10.03 11.24
C MET A 342 6.62 10.05 12.23
N ILE A 343 6.74 9.37 13.38
CA ILE A 343 5.74 9.44 14.46
C ILE A 343 5.61 10.89 14.95
N LEU A 344 6.73 11.56 15.24
CA LEU A 344 6.72 12.98 15.63
C LEU A 344 6.16 13.88 14.53
N GLN A 345 6.41 13.56 13.25
CA GLN A 345 5.81 14.28 12.13
C GLN A 345 4.28 14.15 12.11
N VAL A 346 3.74 12.95 12.38
CA VAL A 346 2.29 12.74 12.50
C VAL A 346 1.74 13.54 13.69
N ILE A 347 2.43 13.55 14.83
CA ILE A 347 2.01 14.34 15.99
C ILE A 347 1.98 15.84 15.66
N CYS A 348 2.99 16.35 14.95
CA CYS A 348 2.98 17.73 14.45
C CYS A 348 1.75 18.00 13.58
N ALA A 349 1.43 17.10 12.65
CA ALA A 349 0.26 17.24 11.80
C ALA A 349 -1.05 17.26 12.60
N ILE A 350 -1.17 16.42 13.65
CA ILE A 350 -2.32 16.42 14.56
C ILE A 350 -2.41 17.76 15.30
N LEU A 351 -1.29 18.28 15.83
CA LEU A 351 -1.25 19.55 16.56
C LEU A 351 -1.56 20.76 15.66
N ASP A 352 -1.15 20.70 14.39
CA ASP A 352 -1.41 21.74 13.39
C ASP A 352 -2.88 21.72 12.92
N THR A 353 -3.65 20.66 13.18
CA THR A 353 -5.09 20.72 12.98
C THR A 353 -5.72 21.65 14.01
N HIS A 354 -6.12 22.85 13.56
CA HIS A 354 -6.77 23.92 14.36
C HIS A 354 -8.20 23.57 14.82
N ASN A 355 -8.41 22.33 15.27
CA ASN A 355 -9.70 21.87 15.77
C ASN A 355 -9.65 21.87 17.29
N ASP A 356 -10.48 22.69 17.93
CA ASP A 356 -10.66 22.77 19.39
C ASP A 356 -11.41 21.54 19.93
N GLN A 357 -10.95 20.34 19.58
CA GLN A 357 -11.44 19.12 20.19
C GLN A 357 -10.72 18.92 21.51
N ASP A 358 -11.35 19.34 22.61
CA ASP A 358 -10.87 19.17 23.99
C ASP A 358 -10.36 17.74 24.27
N ALA A 359 -11.03 16.74 23.70
CA ALA A 359 -10.66 15.33 23.82
C ALA A 359 -9.24 15.03 23.30
N VAL A 360 -8.78 15.70 22.25
CA VAL A 360 -7.43 15.51 21.69
C VAL A 360 -6.40 16.15 22.61
N GLN A 361 -6.69 17.35 23.11
CA GLN A 361 -5.81 18.09 24.01
C GLN A 361 -5.60 17.37 25.35
N GLU A 362 -6.65 16.75 25.89
CA GLU A 362 -6.57 15.92 27.09
C GLU A 362 -5.76 14.64 26.87
N THR A 363 -5.74 14.12 25.63
CA THR A 363 -4.99 12.90 25.31
C THR A 363 -3.48 13.14 25.38
N PHE A 364 -3.00 14.34 25.02
CA PHE A 364 -1.56 14.67 25.07
C PHE A 364 -0.96 14.72 26.48
N THR A 365 -1.79 14.96 27.50
CA THR A 365 -1.35 15.04 28.90
C THR A 365 -1.39 13.70 29.62
N LYS A 366 -1.90 12.65 28.98
CA LYS A 366 -1.99 11.30 29.54
C LYS A 366 -0.89 10.41 28.95
N PRO A 367 -0.35 9.46 29.72
CA PRO A 367 0.55 8.45 29.18
C PRO A 367 -0.21 7.49 28.25
N VAL A 368 0.49 6.95 27.26
CA VAL A 368 -0.02 5.92 26.33
C VAL A 368 0.78 4.64 26.52
N GLY A 369 0.21 3.67 27.23
CA GLY A 369 0.95 2.48 27.66
C GLY A 369 2.18 2.88 28.49
N ASP A 370 3.36 2.43 28.09
CA ASP A 370 4.64 2.77 28.73
C ASP A 370 5.25 4.08 28.21
N VAL A 371 4.55 4.80 27.33
CA VAL A 371 5.02 6.07 26.78
C VAL A 371 4.53 7.22 27.65
N PRO A 372 5.43 8.09 28.16
CA PRO A 372 5.03 9.21 29.02
C PRO A 372 4.19 10.25 28.25
N PRO A 373 3.57 11.20 28.97
CA PRO A 373 2.87 12.33 28.35
C PRO A 373 3.73 13.06 27.31
N LEU A 374 3.08 13.71 26.34
CA LEU A 374 3.75 14.23 25.14
C LEU A 374 4.91 15.17 25.48
N VAL A 375 4.70 16.12 26.40
CA VAL A 375 5.75 17.10 26.75
C VAL A 375 6.96 16.41 27.37
N ASP A 376 6.74 15.49 28.30
CA ASP A 376 7.81 14.73 28.96
C ASP A 376 8.58 13.88 27.95
N LEU A 377 7.87 13.21 27.04
CA LEU A 377 8.48 12.46 25.95
C LEU A 377 9.39 13.34 25.08
N LEU A 378 8.89 14.51 24.68
CA LEU A 378 9.63 15.42 23.81
C LEU A 378 10.89 15.95 24.48
N LEU A 379 10.88 16.13 25.81
CA LEU A 379 12.06 16.48 26.59
C LEU A 379 13.05 15.32 26.66
N ILE A 380 12.59 14.09 26.93
CA ILE A 380 13.42 12.88 26.95
C ILE A 380 14.14 12.68 25.60
N CYS A 381 13.43 12.92 24.49
CA CYS A 381 14.01 12.83 23.15
C CYS A 381 15.25 13.72 23.00
N GLN A 382 15.27 14.90 23.63
CA GLN A 382 16.39 15.86 23.51
C GLN A 382 17.69 15.34 24.09
N GLU A 383 17.61 14.50 25.12
CA GLU A 383 18.77 14.00 25.86
C GLU A 383 19.32 12.70 25.25
N HIS A 384 18.45 11.85 24.71
CA HIS A 384 18.78 10.44 24.47
C HIS A 384 18.60 9.93 23.04
N ASP A 385 17.94 10.67 22.13
CA ASP A 385 17.65 10.20 20.77
C ASP A 385 18.57 10.79 19.68
N ALA A 386 18.50 10.22 18.48
CA ALA A 386 19.24 10.66 17.28
C ALA A 386 18.94 12.12 16.91
N PHE A 387 19.82 12.75 16.13
CA PHE A 387 19.71 14.17 15.75
C PHE A 387 18.39 14.49 15.05
N GLU A 388 17.95 13.64 14.14
CA GLU A 388 16.72 13.80 13.35
C GLU A 388 15.47 13.77 14.27
N VAL A 389 15.45 12.84 15.22
CA VAL A 389 14.38 12.72 16.23
C VAL A 389 14.36 13.95 17.13
N ARG A 390 15.53 14.44 17.57
CA ARG A 390 15.64 15.66 18.39
C ARG A 390 15.14 16.90 17.67
N ALA A 391 15.53 17.08 16.41
CA ALA A 391 15.08 18.18 15.56
C ALA A 391 13.55 18.16 15.38
N MET A 392 12.98 16.99 15.13
CA MET A 392 11.53 16.83 15.02
C MET A 392 10.81 16.99 16.36
N ALA A 393 11.41 16.60 17.48
CA ALA A 393 10.84 16.82 18.80
C ALA A 393 10.76 18.32 19.15
N TRP A 394 11.76 19.12 18.77
CA TRP A 394 11.68 20.59 18.87
C TRP A 394 10.54 21.17 18.03
N ARG A 395 10.36 20.66 16.81
CA ARG A 395 9.23 21.07 15.96
C ARG A 395 7.89 20.75 16.62
N ALA A 396 7.75 19.55 17.19
CA ALA A 396 6.55 19.12 17.89
C ALA A 396 6.27 19.97 19.14
N LEU A 397 7.31 20.33 19.91
CA LEU A 397 7.19 21.27 21.06
C LEU A 397 6.68 22.64 20.60
N GLY A 398 7.23 23.17 19.50
CA GLY A 398 6.77 24.44 18.92
C GLY A 398 5.31 24.38 18.46
N ALA A 399 4.91 23.30 17.79
CA ALA A 399 3.53 23.07 17.37
C ALA A 399 2.58 22.96 18.58
N PHE A 400 2.99 22.23 19.63
CA PHE A 400 2.22 22.07 20.86
C PHE A 400 2.01 23.40 21.58
N ALA A 401 3.08 24.19 21.72
CA ALA A 401 3.00 25.52 22.31
C ALA A 401 2.04 26.41 21.52
N LYS A 402 2.19 26.48 20.19
CA LYS A 402 1.29 27.25 19.33
C LYS A 402 -0.17 26.85 19.51
N ALA A 403 -0.47 25.54 19.50
CA ALA A 403 -1.82 25.03 19.67
C ALA A 403 -2.43 25.37 21.04
N ARG A 404 -1.62 25.40 22.11
CA ARG A 404 -2.08 25.79 23.46
C ARG A 404 -2.28 27.29 23.62
N PHE A 405 -1.42 28.12 23.00
CA PHE A 405 -1.55 29.58 23.10
C PHE A 405 -2.70 30.14 22.25
N THR A 406 -3.08 29.49 21.15
CA THR A 406 -4.27 29.90 20.37
C THR A 406 -5.60 29.70 21.12
N VAL A 407 -5.63 28.86 22.17
CA VAL A 407 -6.83 28.60 22.99
C VAL A 407 -7.01 29.66 24.11
N ILE A 408 -6.01 30.52 24.34
CA ILE A 408 -6.03 31.56 25.39
C ILE A 408 -6.36 32.96 24.81
N GLN A 409 -6.71 33.06 23.53
CA GLN A 409 -7.23 34.27 22.87
C GLN A 409 -8.69 34.05 22.50
#